data_AF-A0A963XGT7-F1
#
_entry.id   AF-A0A963XGT7-F1
#
_cell.length_a   1.000
_cell.length_b   1.000
_cell.length_c   1.000
_cell.angle_alpha   90.00
_cell.angle_beta   90.00
_cell.angle_gamma   90.00
#
_symmetry.space_group_name_H-M   'P 1'
#
loop_
_entity.id
_entity.type
_entity.pdbx_description
1 polymer ?
#
loop_
_entity_poly.entity_id
_entity_poly.type
_entity_poly.pdbx_seq_one_letter_code
_entity_poly.pdbx_strand_id
1 'polypeptide(L)'
;MFTRVSDDEISSCTEVQEVTELFNDITATLAQMVRRLKAGEAGEAKEVARQMGEVRAAYKLALEERIRVAKLRKEDAGVVYDYALDLDAARDEVCRRLACLREAGDG
;
A
#
# COMPACT_ATOMS: atom_id res chain seq x y z
N MET A 1 5.36 -12.39 -21.64
CA MET A 1 5.29 -13.38 -20.54
C MET A 1 4.72 -12.62 -19.35
N PHE A 2 3.60 -13.07 -18.77
CA PHE A 2 2.98 -12.37 -17.64
C PHE A 2 3.64 -12.83 -16.35
N THR A 3 4.36 -11.94 -15.68
CA THR A 3 4.89 -12.21 -14.34
C THR A 3 3.82 -11.74 -13.34
N ARG A 4 3.40 -12.64 -12.44
CA ARG A 4 2.68 -12.23 -11.24
C ARG A 4 3.68 -11.42 -10.41
N VAL A 5 3.38 -10.16 -10.14
CA VAL A 5 4.10 -9.41 -9.12
C VAL A 5 3.88 -10.16 -7.81
N SER A 6 4.91 -10.81 -7.30
CA SER A 6 4.83 -11.50 -6.02
C SER A 6 4.71 -10.45 -4.91
N ASP A 7 3.72 -10.63 -4.04
CA ASP A 7 3.42 -9.71 -2.93
C ASP A 7 4.63 -9.49 -1.99
N ASP A 8 5.61 -10.39 -2.01
CA ASP A 8 6.81 -10.34 -1.17
C ASP A 8 7.80 -9.22 -1.51
N GLU A 9 7.84 -8.72 -2.76
CA GLU A 9 8.71 -7.58 -3.12
C GLU A 9 8.10 -6.22 -2.72
N ILE A 10 6.80 -6.21 -2.38
CA ILE A 10 6.07 -5.02 -1.94
C ILE A 10 6.29 -4.75 -0.44
N SER A 11 6.82 -5.75 0.28
CA SER A 11 6.85 -5.84 1.75
C SER A 11 8.03 -5.12 2.44
N SER A 12 8.91 -4.42 1.71
CA SER A 12 10.05 -3.70 2.31
C SER A 12 9.81 -2.21 2.56
N CYS A 13 8.60 -1.71 2.35
CA CYS A 13 8.30 -0.30 2.52
C CYS A 13 8.16 0.00 4.02
N THR A 14 9.23 0.53 4.64
CA THR A 14 9.31 0.92 6.06
C THR A 14 8.09 1.74 6.52
N GLU A 15 7.55 2.58 5.64
CA GLU A 15 6.32 3.37 5.84
C GLU A 15 5.09 2.50 6.17
N VAL A 16 4.99 1.30 5.61
CA VAL A 16 3.89 0.35 5.85
C VAL A 16 4.03 -0.31 7.22
N GLN A 17 5.26 -0.62 7.63
CA GLN A 17 5.55 -1.15 8.97
C GLN A 17 5.29 -0.08 10.03
N GLU A 18 5.78 1.16 9.82
CA GLU A 18 5.55 2.31 10.70
C GLU A 18 4.06 2.60 10.91
N VAL A 19 3.24 2.55 9.85
CA VAL A 19 1.79 2.75 9.99
C VAL A 19 1.12 1.59 10.73
N THR A 20 1.64 0.37 10.58
CA THR A 20 1.09 -0.82 11.27
C THR A 20 1.43 -0.81 12.76
N GLU A 21 2.64 -0.40 13.12
CA GLU A 21 3.05 -0.19 14.51
C GLU A 21 2.23 0.93 15.15
N LEU A 22 2.06 2.05 14.45
CA LEU A 22 1.22 3.16 14.90
C LEU A 22 -0.24 2.71 15.12
N PHE A 23 -0.77 1.83 14.26
CA PHE A 23 -2.11 1.26 14.43
C PHE A 23 -2.24 0.42 15.70
N ASN A 24 -1.25 -0.42 16.00
CA ASN A 24 -1.23 -1.25 17.19
C ASN A 24 -1.15 -0.40 18.47
N ASP A 25 -0.32 0.64 18.45
CA ASP A 25 -0.17 1.58 19.57
C ASP A 25 -1.46 2.38 19.84
N ILE A 26 -2.12 2.84 18.78
CA ILE A 26 -3.42 3.52 18.89
C ILE A 26 -4.47 2.57 19.48
N THR A 27 -4.51 1.32 19.02
CA THR A 27 -5.46 0.32 19.51
C THR A 27 -5.24 -0.01 20.99
N ALA A 28 -3.97 -0.15 21.41
CA ALA A 28 -3.61 -0.37 22.80
C ALA A 28 -4.00 0.83 23.68
N THR A 29 -3.76 2.05 23.19
CA THR A 29 -4.11 3.30 23.88
C THR A 29 -5.63 3.43 24.07
N LEU A 30 -6.42 3.14 23.03
CA LEU A 30 -7.88 3.13 23.10
C LEU A 30 -8.40 2.10 24.12
N ALA A 31 -7.83 0.90 24.13
CA ALA A 31 -8.18 -0.13 25.11
C ALA A 31 -7.86 0.29 26.55
N GLN A 32 -6.82 1.09 26.74
CA GLN A 32 -6.44 1.64 28.05
C GLN A 32 -7.37 2.77 28.48
N MET A 33 -7.76 3.68 27.57
CA MET A 33 -8.73 4.74 27.84
C MET A 33 -10.12 4.19 28.21
N VAL A 34 -10.61 3.17 27.50
CA VAL A 34 -11.88 2.50 27.82
C VAL A 34 -11.85 1.88 29.22
N ARG A 35 -10.72 1.32 29.63
CA ARG A 35 -10.55 0.77 30.99
C ARG A 35 -10.60 1.87 32.05
N ARG A 36 -9.93 3.00 31.84
CA ARG A 36 -9.95 4.15 32.77
C ARG A 36 -11.34 4.78 32.90
N LEU A 37 -12.09 4.86 31.78
CA LEU A 37 -13.47 5.35 31.80
C LEU A 37 -14.39 4.43 32.63
N LYS A 38 -14.24 3.11 32.47
CA LYS A 38 -14.98 2.11 33.27
C LYS A 38 -14.62 2.14 34.75
N ALA A 39 -13.40 2.57 35.09
CA ALA A 39 -12.94 2.71 36.47
C ALA A 39 -13.41 4.01 37.15
N GLY A 40 -14.06 4.93 36.42
CA GLY A 40 -14.56 6.19 36.97
C GLY A 40 -13.47 7.25 37.26
N GLU A 41 -12.26 7.08 36.70
CA GLU A 41 -11.06 7.87 37.05
C GLU A 41 -10.77 9.05 36.11
N ALA A 42 -11.54 9.25 35.05
CA ALA A 42 -11.26 10.29 34.07
C ALA A 42 -12.06 11.57 34.40
N GLY A 43 -11.44 12.75 34.26
CA GLY A 43 -12.15 14.03 34.20
C GLY A 43 -13.24 14.04 33.12
N GLU A 44 -13.93 15.17 32.91
CA GLU A 44 -15.13 15.22 32.06
C GLU A 44 -15.00 14.40 30.77
N ALA A 45 -15.74 13.29 30.70
CA ALA A 45 -15.70 12.29 29.63
C ALA A 45 -15.84 12.88 28.22
N LYS A 46 -16.40 14.09 28.14
CA LYS A 46 -16.57 14.91 26.95
C LYS A 46 -15.24 15.29 26.28
N GLU A 47 -14.22 15.66 27.06
CA GLU A 47 -12.94 16.12 26.49
C GLU A 47 -12.14 14.94 25.92
N VAL A 48 -12.18 13.80 26.62
CA VAL A 48 -11.61 12.53 26.12
C VAL A 48 -12.31 12.06 24.85
N ALA A 49 -13.65 12.13 24.81
CA ALA A 49 -14.41 11.76 23.62
C ALA A 49 -14.09 12.65 22.42
N ARG A 50 -13.87 13.96 22.64
CA ARG A 50 -13.47 14.91 21.59
C ARG A 50 -12.11 14.54 20.99
N GLN A 51 -11.10 14.33 21.84
CA GLN A 51 -9.75 13.94 21.40
C GLN A 51 -9.77 12.59 20.65
N MET A 52 -10.55 11.62 21.12
CA MET A 52 -10.75 10.34 20.41
C MET A 52 -11.41 10.50 19.04
N GLY A 53 -12.26 11.52 18.86
CA GLY A 53 -12.87 11.84 17.57
C GLY A 53 -11.85 12.36 16.57
N GLU A 54 -10.98 13.28 17.02
CA GLU A 54 -9.91 13.87 16.19
C GLU A 54 -8.90 12.81 15.74
N VAL A 55 -8.52 11.91 16.64
CA VAL A 55 -7.63 10.78 16.33
C VAL A 55 -8.26 9.85 15.28
N ARG A 56 -9.54 9.52 15.40
CA ARG A 56 -10.23 8.68 14.39
C ARG A 56 -10.32 9.36 13.02
N ALA A 57 -10.52 10.68 13.00
CA ALA A 57 -10.59 11.44 11.75
C ALA A 57 -9.22 11.45 11.03
N ALA A 58 -8.15 11.74 11.76
CA ALA A 58 -6.79 11.70 11.22
C ALA A 58 -6.41 10.29 10.73
N TYR A 59 -6.79 9.26 11.48
CA TYR A 59 -6.55 7.86 11.09
C TYR A 59 -7.29 7.49 9.79
N LYS A 60 -8.55 7.90 9.66
CA LYS A 60 -9.33 7.65 8.44
C LYS A 60 -8.68 8.30 7.22
N LEU A 61 -8.20 9.54 7.37
CA LEU A 61 -7.50 10.25 6.30
C LEU A 61 -6.21 9.50 5.88
N ALA A 62 -5.42 9.02 6.84
CA ALA A 62 -4.21 8.24 6.54
C ALA A 62 -4.50 6.93 5.78
N LEU A 63 -5.60 6.23 6.12
CA LEU A 63 -6.03 5.06 5.37
C LEU A 63 -6.45 5.40 3.93
N GLU A 64 -7.15 6.51 3.73
CA GLU A 64 -7.56 6.99 2.40
C GLU A 64 -6.33 7.31 1.53
N GLU A 65 -5.30 7.94 2.10
CA GLU A 65 -4.03 8.17 1.42
C GLU A 65 -3.31 6.86 1.08
N ARG A 66 -3.30 5.86 1.96
CA ARG A 66 -2.71 4.54 1.67
C ARG A 66 -3.39 3.85 0.49
N ILE A 67 -4.72 3.91 0.40
CA ILE A 67 -5.47 3.37 -0.73
C ILE A 67 -5.10 4.12 -2.02
N ARG A 68 -4.93 5.45 -1.94
CA ARG A 68 -4.56 6.27 -3.09
C ARG A 68 -3.16 5.94 -3.60
N VAL A 69 -2.17 5.83 -2.70
CA VAL A 69 -0.79 5.44 -3.04
C VAL A 69 -0.76 4.04 -3.66
N ALA A 70 -1.51 3.08 -3.11
CA ALA A 70 -1.57 1.74 -3.67
C ALA A 70 -2.12 1.72 -5.11
N LYS A 71 -3.12 2.57 -5.42
CA LYS A 71 -3.63 2.73 -6.78
C LYS A 71 -2.59 3.34 -7.72
N LEU A 72 -1.95 4.42 -7.30
CA LEU A 72 -0.91 5.09 -8.10
C LEU A 72 0.27 4.15 -8.39
N ARG A 73 0.70 3.35 -7.40
CA ARG A 73 1.75 2.34 -7.61
C ARG A 73 1.36 1.28 -8.65
N LYS A 74 0.09 0.86 -8.70
CA LYS A 74 -0.39 -0.06 -9.75
C LYS A 74 -0.39 0.60 -11.13
N GLU A 75 -0.80 1.86 -11.21
CA GLU A 75 -0.80 2.64 -12.45
C GLU A 75 0.61 2.85 -13.00
N ASP A 76 1.56 3.28 -12.16
CA ASP A 76 2.97 3.51 -12.54
C ASP A 76 3.67 2.22 -13.00
N ALA A 77 3.35 1.08 -12.36
CA ALA A 77 3.88 -0.23 -12.73
C ALA A 77 3.25 -0.82 -14.02
N GLY A 78 2.37 -0.07 -14.69
CA GLY A 78 1.67 -0.54 -15.91
C GLY A 78 0.76 -1.74 -15.65
N VAL A 79 0.30 -1.94 -14.41
CA VAL A 79 -0.55 -3.06 -14.03
C VAL A 79 -1.98 -2.79 -14.50
N VAL A 80 -2.42 -3.52 -15.52
CA VAL A 80 -3.80 -3.50 -16.03
C VAL A 80 -4.44 -4.86 -15.73
N TYR A 81 -5.51 -4.89 -14.93
CA TYR A 81 -6.19 -6.12 -14.45
C TYR A 81 -5.29 -7.12 -13.68
N ASP A 82 -4.43 -6.63 -12.76
CA ASP A 82 -3.47 -7.43 -11.96
C ASP A 82 -2.39 -8.17 -12.77
N TYR A 83 -2.19 -7.79 -14.03
CA TYR A 83 -1.09 -8.25 -14.86
C TYR A 83 -0.21 -7.06 -15.28
N ALA A 84 1.08 -7.13 -14.97
CA ALA A 84 2.08 -6.22 -15.53
C ALA A 84 2.60 -6.81 -16.84
N LEU A 85 2.70 -5.98 -17.88
CA LEU A 85 3.39 -6.36 -19.11
C LEU A 85 4.87 -5.98 -18.95
N ASP A 86 5.75 -6.98 -18.96
CA ASP A 86 7.19 -6.74 -19.00
C ASP A 86 7.58 -6.21 -20.40
N LEU A 87 7.70 -4.88 -20.50
CA LEU A 87 8.00 -4.20 -21.75
C LEU A 87 9.44 -4.45 -22.22
N ASP A 88 10.37 -4.69 -21.30
CA ASP A 88 11.77 -4.95 -21.63
C ASP A 88 11.90 -6.36 -22.23
N ALA A 89 11.32 -7.37 -21.60
CA ALA A 89 11.28 -8.73 -22.15
C ALA A 89 10.51 -8.79 -23.49
N ALA A 90 9.41 -8.03 -23.61
CA ALA A 90 8.67 -7.93 -24.87
C ALA A 90 9.51 -7.28 -25.97
N ARG A 91 10.26 -6.22 -25.63
CA ARG A 91 11.17 -5.54 -26.56
C ARG A 91 12.28 -6.46 -27.04
N ASP A 92 12.92 -7.20 -26.13
CA ASP A 92 13.99 -8.14 -26.47
C ASP A 92 13.49 -9.24 -27.43
N GLU A 93 12.28 -9.75 -27.20
CA GLU A 93 11.66 -10.73 -28.08
C GLU A 93 11.38 -10.17 -29.48
N VAL A 94 10.86 -8.94 -29.57
CA VAL A 94 10.63 -8.26 -30.86
C VAL A 94 11.95 -8.01 -31.58
N CYS A 95 12.98 -7.51 -30.88
CA CYS A 95 14.31 -7.27 -31.46
C CYS A 95 14.95 -8.56 -32.00
N ARG A 96 14.85 -9.68 -31.27
CA ARG A 96 15.31 -10.99 -31.76
C ARG A 96 14.59 -11.40 -33.05
N ARG A 97 13.25 -11.32 -33.07
CA ARG A 97 12.48 -11.70 -34.26
C ARG A 97 12.83 -10.83 -35.47
N LEU A 98 13.04 -9.53 -35.27
CA LEU A 98 13.48 -8.63 -36.34
C LEU A 98 14.89 -8.96 -36.84
N ALA A 99 15.80 -9.37 -35.97
CA ALA A 99 17.12 -9.83 -36.36
C ALA A 99 17.03 -11.09 -37.25
N CYS A 100 16.26 -12.09 -36.83
CA CYS A 100 16.02 -13.30 -37.63
C CYS A 100 15.41 -12.99 -39.00
N LEU A 101 14.46 -12.02 -39.07
CA LEU A 101 13.87 -11.61 -40.34
C LEU A 101 14.87 -10.90 -41.27
N ARG A 102 15.81 -10.12 -40.71
CA ARG A 102 16.89 -9.49 -41.50
C ARG A 102 17.86 -10.54 -42.04
N GLU A 103 18.28 -11.48 -41.20
CA GLU A 103 19.15 -12.58 -41.61
C GLU A 103 18.51 -13.44 -42.70
N ALA A 104 17.19 -13.63 -42.66
CA ALA A 104 16.44 -14.37 -43.69
C ALA A 104 16.22 -13.56 -45.00
N GLY A 105 16.36 -12.24 -44.96
CA GLY A 105 16.13 -11.34 -46.10
C GLY A 105 17.39 -11.01 -46.93
N ASP A 106 18.59 -11.21 -46.38
CA ASP A 106 19.88 -10.95 -47.05
C ASP A 106 20.38 -12.15 -47.90
N GLY A 107 19.46 -12.85 -48.59
CA GLY A 107 19.73 -13.99 -49.47
C GLY A 107 19.51 -13.70 -50.95
#